data_AF-A0A2T4TTZ6-F1
#
_entry.id   AF-A0A2T4TTZ6-F1
#
_cell.length_a   1.000
_cell.length_b   1.000
_cell.length_c   1.000
_cell.angle_alpha   90.00
_cell.angle_beta   90.00
_cell.angle_gamma   90.00
#
_symmetry.space_group_name_H-M   'P 1'
#
loop_
_entity.id
_entity.type
_entity.pdbx_description
1 polymer ?
#
loop_
_entity_poly.entity_id
_entity_poly.type
_entity_poly.pdbx_seq_one_letter_code
_entity_poly.pdbx_strand_id
1 'polypeptide(L)'
;MENRIVQLSEYEYNELQEKAELNDGKIRDLAKKYYQEHGVFRIDIRVGFQDKYNGDTVFYTNVFSHENGLYKNDEFGPIITEKGRRKIERILSDACTETFERKFGDAIEFKNRYADALRRFTITRCIAYTIAFSGWGVAAVLLINSIFK
;
A
#
# COMPACT_ATOMS: atom_id res chain seq x y z
N MET A 1 -30.27 27.70 -28.55
CA MET A 1 -31.53 27.58 -27.78
C MET A 1 -32.11 28.98 -27.68
N GLU A 2 -33.25 29.23 -28.32
CA GLU A 2 -33.98 30.48 -28.13
C GLU A 2 -34.69 30.42 -26.78
N ASN A 3 -34.38 31.36 -25.89
CA ASN A 3 -35.06 31.48 -24.61
C ASN A 3 -36.48 32.04 -24.85
N ARG A 4 -37.48 31.15 -24.90
CA ARG A 4 -38.90 31.53 -24.92
C ARG A 4 -39.40 31.73 -23.49
N ILE A 5 -39.88 32.92 -23.18
CA ILE A 5 -40.59 33.20 -21.93
C ILE A 5 -42.02 32.68 -22.10
N VAL A 6 -42.39 31.67 -21.30
CA VAL A 6 -43.74 31.10 -21.28
C VAL A 6 -44.39 31.50 -19.97
N GLN A 7 -45.56 32.14 -20.02
CA GLN A 7 -46.36 32.40 -18.82
C GLN A 7 -47.15 31.15 -18.46
N LEU A 8 -46.92 30.63 -17.25
CA LEU A 8 -47.66 29.50 -16.69
C LEU A 8 -48.76 30.04 -15.78
N SER A 9 -49.93 29.38 -15.79
CA SER A 9 -50.89 29.56 -14.71
C SER A 9 -50.36 28.98 -13.40
N GLU A 10 -50.87 29.47 -12.28
CA GLU A 10 -50.46 29.02 -10.94
C GLU A 10 -50.66 27.50 -10.76
N TYR A 11 -51.72 26.94 -11.35
CA TYR A 11 -51.99 25.51 -11.38
C TYR A 11 -50.91 24.73 -12.15
N GLU A 12 -50.54 25.17 -13.36
CA GLU A 12 -49.50 24.53 -14.18
C GLU A 12 -48.12 24.63 -13.52
N TYR A 13 -47.83 25.75 -12.84
CA TYR A 13 -46.60 25.91 -12.07
C TYR A 13 -46.52 24.90 -10.92
N ASN A 14 -47.59 24.79 -10.12
CA ASN A 14 -47.64 23.86 -8.99
C ASN A 14 -47.54 22.40 -9.44
N GLU A 15 -48.19 22.03 -10.55
CA GLU A 15 -48.10 20.67 -11.10
C GLU A 15 -46.67 20.32 -11.56
N LEU A 16 -45.97 21.28 -12.18
CA LEU A 16 -44.58 21.11 -12.60
C LEU A 16 -43.63 21.03 -11.41
N GLN A 17 -43.87 21.85 -10.38
CA GLN A 17 -43.10 21.80 -9.13
C GLN A 17 -43.29 20.46 -8.42
N GLU A 18 -44.51 19.97 -8.27
CA GLU A 18 -44.80 18.69 -7.63
C GLU A 18 -44.18 17.51 -8.39
N LYS A 19 -44.22 17.55 -9.74
CA LYS A 19 -43.52 16.58 -10.59
C LYS A 19 -42.00 16.66 -10.43
N ALA A 20 -41.43 17.85 -10.28
CA ALA A 20 -40.01 18.04 -10.05
C ALA A 20 -39.58 17.52 -8.66
N GLU A 21 -40.35 17.81 -7.62
CA GLU A 21 -40.14 17.32 -6.25
C GLU A 21 -40.26 15.78 -6.18
N LEU A 22 -41.25 15.19 -6.88
CA LEU A 22 -41.36 13.75 -7.07
C LEU A 22 -40.14 13.17 -7.79
N ASN A 23 -39.55 13.90 -8.73
CA ASN A 23 -38.34 13.50 -9.44
C ASN A 23 -37.11 13.52 -8.51
N ASP A 24 -36.96 14.57 -7.71
CA ASP A 24 -35.88 14.68 -6.73
C ASP A 24 -35.96 13.57 -5.68
N GLY A 25 -37.16 13.26 -5.19
CA GLY A 25 -37.41 12.12 -4.31
C GLY A 25 -36.95 10.80 -4.94
N LYS A 26 -37.34 10.55 -6.19
CA LYS A 26 -36.93 9.34 -6.94
C LYS A 26 -35.43 9.27 -7.17
N ILE A 27 -34.79 10.38 -7.57
CA ILE A 27 -33.33 10.44 -7.76
C ILE A 27 -32.62 10.11 -6.45
N ARG A 28 -33.10 10.67 -5.34
CA ARG A 28 -32.52 10.46 -4.02
C ARG A 28 -32.67 9.02 -3.54
N ASP A 29 -33.83 8.41 -3.75
CA ASP A 29 -34.06 7.00 -3.41
C ASP A 29 -33.21 6.07 -4.27
N LEU A 30 -33.08 6.37 -5.57
CA LEU A 30 -32.27 5.59 -6.49
C LEU A 30 -30.78 5.70 -6.15
N ALA A 31 -30.29 6.90 -5.78
CA ALA A 31 -28.93 7.10 -5.28
C ALA A 31 -28.69 6.37 -3.96
N LYS A 32 -29.65 6.40 -3.03
CA LYS A 32 -29.55 5.70 -1.74
C LYS A 32 -29.50 4.19 -1.93
N LYS A 33 -30.36 3.65 -2.81
CA LYS A 33 -30.36 2.24 -3.18
C LYS A 33 -29.03 1.86 -3.84
N TYR A 34 -28.56 2.66 -4.79
CA TYR A 34 -27.26 2.46 -5.43
C TYR A 34 -26.10 2.42 -4.42
N TYR A 35 -26.09 3.34 -3.45
CA TYR A 35 -25.10 3.34 -2.38
C TYR A 35 -25.18 2.11 -1.48
N GLN A 36 -26.38 1.65 -1.13
CA GLN A 36 -26.57 0.45 -0.32
C GLN A 36 -26.16 -0.82 -1.07
N GLU A 37 -26.42 -0.89 -2.37
CA GLU A 37 -26.21 -2.08 -3.18
C GLU A 37 -24.77 -2.23 -3.71
N HIS A 38 -24.06 -1.12 -3.93
CA HIS A 38 -22.75 -1.09 -4.60
C HIS A 38 -21.64 -0.33 -3.84
N GLY A 39 -21.98 0.51 -2.87
CA GLY A 39 -21.01 1.46 -2.28
C GLY A 39 -20.57 2.55 -3.27
N VAL A 40 -19.91 3.61 -2.78
CA VAL A 40 -19.55 4.78 -3.62
C VAL A 40 -18.23 4.58 -4.34
N PHE A 41 -17.20 4.29 -3.55
CA PHE A 41 -15.81 4.18 -3.94
C PHE A 41 -15.07 3.69 -2.69
N ARG A 42 -14.20 2.70 -2.86
CA ARG A 42 -13.39 2.16 -1.77
C ARG A 42 -11.93 2.30 -2.12
N ILE A 43 -11.16 2.64 -1.10
CA ILE A 43 -9.70 2.68 -1.17
C ILE A 43 -9.19 1.72 -0.10
N ASP A 44 -8.38 0.77 -0.52
CA ASP A 44 -7.68 -0.14 0.37
C ASP A 44 -6.21 0.22 0.39
N ILE A 45 -5.72 0.53 1.59
CA ILE A 45 -4.32 0.83 1.85
C ILE A 45 -3.75 -0.36 2.63
N ARG A 46 -2.78 -1.03 2.04
CA ARG A 46 -2.03 -2.12 2.67
C ARG A 46 -0.62 -1.64 2.94
N VAL A 47 -0.22 -1.65 4.20
CA VAL A 47 1.13 -1.28 4.63
C VAL A 47 1.76 -2.44 5.39
N GLY A 48 3.08 -2.58 5.28
CA GLY A 48 3.77 -3.65 5.97
C GLY A 48 5.28 -3.61 5.78
N PHE A 49 5.92 -4.69 6.24
CA PHE A 49 7.35 -4.90 6.12
C PHE A 49 7.62 -6.14 5.29
N GLN A 50 8.67 -6.07 4.47
CA GLN A 50 9.14 -7.19 3.68
C GLN A 50 10.64 -7.33 3.86
N ASP A 51 11.09 -8.56 4.14
CA ASP A 51 12.52 -8.87 4.19
C ASP A 51 13.02 -9.19 2.77
N LYS A 52 14.15 -8.59 2.41
CA LYS A 52 14.86 -8.82 1.15
C LYS A 52 15.84 -9.98 1.30
N TYR A 53 16.23 -10.55 0.16
CA TYR A 53 17.23 -11.64 0.08
C TYR A 53 18.58 -11.28 0.71
N ASN A 54 18.94 -10.00 0.77
CA ASN A 54 20.18 -9.55 1.41
C ASN A 54 20.08 -9.45 2.94
N GLY A 55 18.90 -9.65 3.53
CA GLY A 55 18.62 -9.54 4.97
C GLY A 55 18.04 -8.19 5.39
N ASP A 56 17.90 -7.22 4.47
CA ASP A 56 17.32 -5.92 4.77
C ASP A 56 15.81 -6.01 4.91
N THR A 57 15.25 -5.33 5.91
CA THR A 57 13.81 -5.09 5.98
C THR A 57 13.48 -3.78 5.28
N VAL A 58 12.45 -3.81 4.43
CA VAL A 58 11.88 -2.62 3.78
C VAL A 58 10.41 -2.44 4.11
N PHE A 59 9.99 -1.18 4.20
CA PHE A 59 8.59 -0.83 4.28
C PHE A 59 7.97 -0.83 2.89
N TYR A 60 6.74 -1.30 2.76
CA TYR A 60 5.97 -1.19 1.52
C TYR A 60 4.59 -0.61 1.81
N THR A 61 4.11 0.17 0.83
CA THR A 61 2.73 0.62 0.75
C THR A 61 2.13 0.12 -0.55
N ASN A 62 0.91 -0.39 -0.48
CA ASN A 62 0.15 -0.75 -1.65
C ASN A 62 -1.27 -0.17 -1.53
N VAL A 63 -1.64 0.69 -2.47
CA VAL A 63 -2.93 1.37 -2.48
C VAL A 63 -3.69 0.94 -3.71
N PHE A 64 -4.91 0.45 -3.49
CA PHE A 64 -5.82 0.10 -4.57
C PHE A 64 -7.14 0.79 -4.37
N SER A 65 -7.76 1.17 -5.48
CA SER A 65 -9.07 1.79 -5.47
C SER A 65 -10.06 1.03 -6.34
N HIS A 66 -11.27 0.88 -5.81
CA HIS A 66 -12.35 0.17 -6.46
C HIS A 66 -13.61 1.04 -6.47
N GLU A 67 -14.28 1.06 -7.60
CA GLU A 67 -15.46 1.92 -7.81
C GLU A 67 -16.70 1.35 -7.16
N ASN A 68 -16.77 0.02 -7.12
CA ASN A 68 -17.70 -0.69 -6.27
C ASN A 68 -17.08 -0.91 -4.90
N GLY A 69 -17.60 -0.26 -3.86
CA GLY A 69 -17.09 -0.40 -2.49
C GLY A 69 -17.33 -1.78 -1.87
N LEU A 70 -18.20 -2.59 -2.49
CA LEU A 70 -18.55 -3.95 -2.11
C LEU A 70 -17.92 -5.02 -3.02
N TYR A 71 -17.04 -4.62 -3.96
CA TYR A 71 -16.35 -5.49 -4.93
C TYR A 71 -17.28 -6.40 -5.75
N LYS A 72 -18.51 -5.97 -6.04
CA LYS A 72 -19.37 -6.71 -6.97
C LYS A 72 -18.98 -6.39 -8.42
N ASN A 73 -18.96 -7.42 -9.25
CA ASN A 73 -18.74 -7.31 -10.68
C ASN A 73 -20.07 -6.97 -11.35
N ASP A 74 -20.31 -5.67 -11.57
CA ASP A 74 -21.58 -5.16 -12.11
C ASP A 74 -21.38 -4.46 -13.46
N GLU A 75 -22.46 -4.28 -14.22
CA GLU A 75 -22.49 -3.67 -15.56
C GLU A 75 -22.32 -2.14 -15.58
N PHE A 76 -22.39 -1.48 -14.42
CA PHE A 76 -22.29 -0.03 -14.35
C PHE A 76 -20.86 0.46 -14.61
N GLY A 77 -20.76 1.45 -15.50
CA GLY A 77 -19.51 2.08 -15.84
C GLY A 77 -18.87 2.81 -14.65
N PRO A 78 -17.55 2.95 -14.67
CA PRO A 78 -16.81 3.64 -13.63
C PRO A 78 -17.21 5.12 -13.44
N ILE A 79 -17.53 5.54 -12.20
CA ILE A 79 -17.74 6.94 -11.75
C ILE A 79 -16.44 7.74 -11.88
N ILE A 80 -15.31 7.16 -11.49
CA ILE A 80 -14.00 7.82 -11.54
C ILE A 80 -13.18 7.19 -12.64
N THR A 81 -12.75 8.00 -13.61
CA THR A 81 -11.85 7.51 -14.67
C THR A 81 -10.63 6.79 -14.09
N GLU A 82 -10.15 5.76 -14.80
CA GLU A 82 -8.96 5.01 -14.39
C GLU A 82 -7.75 5.92 -14.11
N LYS A 83 -7.57 6.97 -14.92
CA LYS A 83 -6.52 7.98 -14.72
C LYS A 83 -6.69 8.72 -13.40
N GLY A 84 -7.92 9.06 -13.02
CA GLY A 84 -8.24 9.68 -11.74
C GLY A 84 -7.93 8.74 -10.58
N ARG A 85 -8.34 7.47 -10.68
CA ARG A 85 -8.05 6.43 -9.69
C ARG A 85 -6.57 6.22 -9.46
N ARG A 86 -5.78 6.03 -10.52
CA ARG A 86 -4.31 5.91 -10.44
C ARG A 86 -3.66 7.13 -9.79
N LYS A 87 -4.20 8.33 -10.03
CA LYS A 87 -3.70 9.56 -9.40
C LYS A 87 -3.97 9.56 -7.89
N ILE A 88 -5.16 9.14 -7.46
CA ILE A 88 -5.53 9.00 -6.04
C ILE A 88 -4.64 7.96 -5.37
N GLU A 89 -4.50 6.78 -5.97
CA GLU A 89 -3.65 5.69 -5.48
C GLU A 89 -2.21 6.15 -5.28
N ARG A 90 -1.65 6.88 -6.25
CA ARG A 90 -0.30 7.43 -6.16
C ARG A 90 -0.15 8.44 -5.02
N ILE A 91 -1.05 9.42 -4.92
CA ILE A 91 -1.00 10.44 -3.85
C ILE A 91 -1.02 9.78 -2.48
N LEU A 92 -1.90 8.79 -2.29
CA LEU A 92 -2.01 8.09 -1.02
C LEU A 92 -0.80 7.21 -0.74
N SER A 93 -0.27 6.53 -1.75
CA SER A 93 0.95 5.73 -1.62
C SER A 93 2.15 6.59 -1.23
N ASP A 94 2.32 7.73 -1.90
CA ASP A 94 3.40 8.68 -1.63
C ASP A 94 3.27 9.24 -0.21
N ALA A 95 2.07 9.68 0.19
CA ALA A 95 1.82 10.22 1.53
C ALA A 95 2.07 9.20 2.65
N CYS A 96 1.68 7.94 2.46
CA CYS A 96 1.95 6.86 3.42
C CYS A 96 3.44 6.59 3.56
N THR A 97 4.15 6.52 2.42
CA THR A 97 5.58 6.25 2.37
C THR A 97 6.37 7.38 3.01
N GLU A 98 6.08 8.63 2.65
CA GLU A 98 6.72 9.81 3.23
C GLU A 98 6.47 9.91 4.75
N THR A 99 5.24 9.64 5.18
CA THR A 99 4.90 9.66 6.61
C THR A 99 5.65 8.58 7.38
N PHE A 100 5.81 7.39 6.79
CA PHE A 100 6.56 6.31 7.39
C PHE A 100 8.05 6.64 7.48
N GLU A 101 8.67 7.04 6.36
CA GLU A 101 10.09 7.38 6.28
C GLU A 101 10.46 8.48 7.27
N ARG A 102 9.64 9.53 7.37
CA ARG A 102 9.86 10.62 8.32
C ARG A 102 9.81 10.19 9.78
N LYS A 103 9.00 9.19 10.13
CA LYS A 103 8.82 8.75 11.53
C LYS A 103 9.74 7.60 11.93
N PHE A 104 10.05 6.71 10.99
CA PHE A 104 10.65 5.40 11.26
C PHE A 104 11.78 5.03 10.30
N GLY A 105 12.12 5.88 9.32
CA GLY A 105 13.19 5.63 8.36
C GLY A 105 14.52 5.33 9.04
N ASP A 106 14.93 6.18 9.98
CA ASP A 106 16.18 6.01 10.74
C ASP A 106 16.24 4.68 11.51
N ALA A 107 15.09 4.23 12.06
CA ALA A 107 15.02 2.98 12.81
C ALA A 107 15.20 1.75 11.91
N ILE A 108 14.64 1.79 10.70
CA ILE A 108 14.82 0.73 9.70
C ILE A 108 16.26 0.74 9.16
N GLU A 109 16.83 1.90 8.89
CA GLU A 109 18.23 2.01 8.47
C GLU A 109 19.17 1.45 9.54
N PHE A 110 18.96 1.82 10.80
CA PHE A 110 19.74 1.30 11.92
C PHE A 110 19.63 -0.23 12.02
N LYS A 111 18.41 -0.78 11.93
CA LYS A 111 18.18 -2.24 11.95
C LYS A 111 18.98 -2.95 10.85
N ASN A 112 18.90 -2.44 9.62
CA ASN A 112 19.58 -3.05 8.47
C ASN A 112 21.10 -2.97 8.61
N ARG A 113 21.63 -1.81 9.06
CA ARG A 113 23.07 -1.66 9.36
C ARG A 113 23.54 -2.60 10.46
N TYR A 114 22.74 -2.77 11.51
CA TYR A 114 23.06 -3.70 12.60
C TYR A 114 23.07 -5.15 12.12
N ALA A 115 22.09 -5.55 11.31
CA ALA A 115 22.03 -6.89 10.71
C ALA A 115 23.25 -7.16 9.82
N ASP A 116 23.66 -6.21 8.98
CA ASP A 116 24.87 -6.34 8.15
C ASP A 116 26.14 -6.44 9.00
N ALA A 117 26.26 -5.63 10.05
CA ALA A 117 27.38 -5.70 10.98
C ALA A 117 27.47 -7.07 11.67
N LEU A 118 26.34 -7.63 12.10
CA LEU A 118 26.27 -8.94 12.73
C LEU A 118 26.66 -10.07 11.76
N ARG A 119 26.23 -9.96 10.50
CA ARG A 119 26.62 -10.88 9.42
C ARG A 119 28.14 -10.84 9.19
N ARG A 120 28.73 -9.64 9.07
CA ARG A 120 30.17 -9.47 8.91
C ARG A 120 30.94 -10.02 10.10
N PHE A 121 30.50 -9.71 11.32
CA PHE A 121 31.12 -10.23 12.55
C PHE A 121 31.13 -11.76 12.56
N THR A 122 30.03 -12.40 12.16
CA THR A 122 29.95 -13.87 12.08
C THR A 122 30.95 -14.45 11.08
N ILE A 123 31.08 -13.83 9.90
CA ILE A 123 32.05 -14.23 8.88
C ILE A 123 33.48 -14.06 9.41
N THR A 124 33.81 -12.90 9.99
CA THR A 124 35.13 -12.63 10.56
C THR A 124 35.47 -13.61 11.67
N ARG A 125 34.51 -13.92 12.55
CA ARG A 125 34.68 -14.91 13.61
C ARG A 125 34.95 -16.30 13.05
N CYS A 126 34.23 -16.73 12.02
CA CYS A 126 34.50 -18.00 11.35
C CYS A 126 35.91 -18.03 10.74
N ILE A 127 36.34 -16.97 10.05
CA ILE A 127 37.70 -16.87 9.50
C ILE A 127 38.74 -16.95 10.63
N ALA A 128 38.55 -16.19 11.71
CA ALA A 128 39.45 -16.19 12.85
C ALA A 128 39.55 -17.57 13.51
N TYR A 129 38.43 -18.28 13.68
CA TYR A 129 38.44 -19.66 14.16
C TYR A 129 39.16 -20.60 13.20
N THR A 130 38.92 -20.51 11.89
CA THR A 130 39.64 -21.33 10.89
C THR A 130 41.15 -21.11 10.95
N ILE A 131 41.60 -19.86 11.10
CA ILE A 131 43.04 -19.53 11.25
C ILE A 131 43.58 -20.09 12.58
N ALA A 132 42.84 -19.95 13.67
CA ALA A 132 43.26 -20.50 14.95
C ALA A 132 43.39 -22.02 14.87
N PHE A 133 42.36 -22.73 14.41
CA PHE A 133 42.37 -24.19 14.28
C PHE A 133 43.45 -24.70 13.32
N SER A 134 43.75 -23.97 12.23
CA SER A 134 44.85 -24.36 11.33
C SER A 134 46.23 -24.23 12.00
N GLY A 135 46.44 -23.19 12.82
CA GLY A 135 47.66 -23.03 13.63
C GLY A 135 47.85 -24.16 14.65
N TRP A 136 46.80 -24.56 15.36
CA TRP A 136 46.83 -25.71 16.27
C TRP A 136 47.07 -27.04 15.54
N GLY A 137 46.49 -27.21 14.35
CA GLY A 137 46.72 -28.39 13.52
C GLY A 137 48.18 -28.55 13.11
N VAL A 138 48.84 -27.46 12.68
CA VAL A 138 50.26 -27.47 12.31
C VAL A 138 51.15 -27.76 13.53
N ALA A 139 50.85 -27.17 14.69
CA ALA A 139 51.59 -27.43 15.92
C ALA A 139 51.48 -28.90 16.38
N ALA A 140 50.28 -29.50 16.29
CA ALA A 140 50.07 -30.90 16.62
C ALA A 140 50.86 -31.84 15.69
N VAL A 141 50.90 -31.55 14.38
CA VAL A 141 51.68 -32.33 13.40
C VAL A 141 53.17 -32.24 13.70
N LEU A 142 53.69 -31.06 14.02
CA LEU A 142 55.11 -30.87 14.39
C LEU A 142 55.48 -31.60 15.69
N LEU A 143 54.60 -31.60 16.69
CA LEU A 143 54.79 -32.34 17.94
C LEU A 143 54.78 -33.86 17.72
N ILE A 144 53.85 -34.38 16.91
CA ILE A 144 53.83 -35.81 16.56
C ILE A 144 55.13 -36.18 15.82
N ASN A 145 55.57 -35.35 14.87
CA ASN A 145 56.78 -35.61 14.08
C ASN A 145 58.08 -35.48 14.91
N SER A 146 58.08 -34.73 16.02
CA SER A 146 59.23 -34.67 16.94
C SER A 146 59.25 -35.81 17.98
N ILE A 147 58.08 -36.37 18.31
CA ILE A 147 57.95 -37.50 19.24
C ILE A 147 58.23 -38.85 18.55
N PHE A 148 57.87 -38.98 17.26
CA PHE A 148 58.07 -40.20 16.46
C PHE A 148 59.40 -40.25 15.69
N LYS A 149 60.34 -39.35 16.00
CA LYS A 149 61.70 -39.31 15.45
C LYS A 149 62.72 -39.64 16.52
#